data_AF-A0A3P3R0S6-F1
#
_entry.id   AF-A0A3P3R0S6-F1
#
_cell.length_a   1.000
_cell.length_b   1.000
_cell.length_c   1.000
_cell.angle_alpha   90.00
_cell.angle_beta   90.00
_cell.angle_gamma   90.00
#
_symmetry.space_group_name_H-M   'P 1'
#
loop_
_entity.id
_entity.type
_entity.pdbx_description
1 polymer ?
#
loop_
_entity_poly.entity_id
_entity_poly.type
_entity_poly.pdbx_seq_one_letter_code
_entity_poly.pdbx_strand_id
1 'polypeptide(L)'
;MEQLKLKAKEKFGKSGEKAIDGQLSLFDVFNEAETFREPIQSEPPQESIIPEHERRKAKKGSKFNDIPVEVVEYKLDESEQVCDNCHRPLTVMKKEIRKELVAVPAEIKVIEHVTYVYSCRNCDKNGESADAEYYATRM
;
A
#
# COMPACT_ATOMS: atom_id res chain seq x y z
N MET A 1 -49.68 -11.19 -10.08
CA MET A 1 -48.31 -11.35 -9.50
C MET A 1 -47.96 -12.80 -9.16
N GLU A 2 -48.90 -13.60 -8.67
CA GLU A 2 -48.66 -14.99 -8.26
C GLU A 2 -48.38 -15.95 -9.44
N GLN A 3 -49.10 -15.80 -10.55
CA GLN A 3 -48.88 -16.59 -11.77
C GLN A 3 -47.49 -16.40 -12.39
N LEU A 4 -46.90 -15.21 -12.25
CA LEU A 4 -45.54 -14.95 -12.75
C LEU A 4 -44.48 -15.67 -11.90
N LYS A 5 -44.72 -15.78 -10.58
CA LYS A 5 -43.84 -16.51 -9.66
C LYS A 5 -43.87 -18.01 -9.91
N LEU A 6 -45.04 -18.57 -10.21
CA LEU A 6 -45.18 -19.99 -10.55
C LEU A 6 -44.41 -20.33 -11.83
N LYS A 7 -44.60 -19.54 -12.91
CA LYS A 7 -43.88 -19.77 -14.17
C LYS A 7 -42.36 -19.59 -14.06
N ALA A 8 -41.89 -18.69 -13.19
CA ALA A 8 -40.46 -18.54 -12.92
C ALA A 8 -39.89 -19.77 -12.19
N LYS A 9 -40.65 -20.34 -11.23
CA LYS A 9 -40.25 -21.57 -10.53
C LYS A 9 -40.27 -22.80 -11.44
N GLU A 10 -41.18 -22.88 -12.42
CA GLU A 10 -41.19 -23.99 -13.38
C GLU A 10 -39.99 -23.96 -14.34
N LYS A 11 -39.56 -22.76 -14.76
CA LYS A 11 -38.45 -22.61 -15.72
C LYS A 11 -37.06 -22.66 -15.10
N PHE A 12 -36.91 -22.16 -13.88
CA PHE A 12 -35.60 -21.97 -13.23
C PHE A 12 -35.53 -22.62 -11.84
N GLY A 13 -36.59 -23.30 -11.40
CA GLY A 13 -36.56 -24.11 -10.20
C GLY A 13 -35.75 -25.38 -10.42
N LYS A 14 -35.25 -25.98 -9.34
CA LYS A 14 -34.51 -27.24 -9.39
C LYS A 14 -35.45 -28.35 -9.88
N SER A 15 -35.40 -28.68 -11.17
CA SER A 15 -36.00 -29.90 -11.70
C SER A 15 -35.09 -31.06 -11.32
N GLY A 16 -35.47 -31.83 -10.31
CA GLY A 16 -34.86 -33.14 -10.06
C GLY A 16 -35.46 -34.15 -11.02
N GLU A 17 -34.63 -34.88 -11.76
CA GLU A 17 -35.07 -36.11 -12.42
C GLU A 17 -35.56 -37.07 -11.33
N LYS A 18 -36.82 -37.50 -11.42
CA LYS A 18 -37.31 -38.51 -10.48
C LYS A 18 -36.64 -39.82 -10.86
N ALA A 19 -35.81 -40.34 -9.97
CA ALA A 19 -35.23 -41.67 -10.13
C ALA A 19 -36.37 -42.68 -10.30
N ILE A 20 -36.21 -43.58 -11.26
CA ILE A 20 -37.17 -44.65 -11.52
C ILE A 20 -37.00 -45.67 -10.39
N ASP A 21 -38.09 -46.08 -9.74
CA ASP A 21 -38.05 -47.01 -8.61
C ASP A 21 -37.29 -48.30 -8.98
N GLY A 22 -36.18 -48.55 -8.27
CA GLY A 22 -35.32 -49.73 -8.45
C GLY A 22 -34.03 -49.49 -9.24
N GLN A 23 -33.82 -48.31 -9.84
CA GLN A 23 -32.54 -47.96 -10.47
C GLN A 23 -31.69 -47.16 -9.48
N LEU A 24 -30.57 -47.75 -9.03
CA LEU A 24 -29.56 -47.03 -8.25
C LEU A 24 -29.07 -45.85 -9.09
N SER A 25 -29.20 -44.63 -8.57
CA SER A 25 -28.69 -43.47 -9.28
C SER A 25 -27.16 -43.56 -9.32
N LEU A 26 -26.53 -43.07 -10.39
CA LEU A 26 -25.07 -43.05 -10.50
C LEU A 26 -24.43 -42.36 -9.28
N PHE A 27 -25.14 -41.40 -8.67
CA PHE A 27 -24.71 -40.67 -7.49
C PHE A 27 -24.63 -41.54 -6.23
N ASP A 28 -25.50 -42.56 -6.08
CA ASP A 28 -25.50 -43.47 -4.93
C ASP A 28 -24.33 -44.45 -4.96
N VAL A 29 -23.83 -44.80 -6.15
CA VAL A 29 -22.71 -45.75 -6.33
C VAL A 29 -21.35 -45.06 -6.10
N PHE A 30 -21.24 -43.76 -6.38
CA PHE A 30 -19.97 -43.03 -6.24
C PHE A 30 -19.83 -42.26 -4.91
N ASN A 31 -20.88 -42.15 -4.09
CA ASN A 31 -20.85 -41.47 -2.79
C ASN A 31 -20.61 -42.38 -1.57
N GLU A 32 -19.86 -43.46 -1.75
CA GLU A 32 -19.51 -44.37 -0.66
C GLU A 32 -18.78 -43.63 0.48
N ALA A 33 -17.83 -42.77 0.14
CA ALA A 33 -16.99 -42.05 1.11
C ALA A 33 -17.75 -41.03 1.98
N GLU A 34 -18.79 -40.38 1.45
CA GLU A 34 -19.64 -39.46 2.25
C GLU A 34 -20.61 -40.23 3.13
N THR A 35 -21.12 -41.39 2.67
CA THR A 35 -22.08 -42.21 3.42
C THR A 35 -21.45 -42.83 4.67
N PHE A 36 -20.18 -43.23 4.59
CA PHE A 36 -19.43 -43.78 5.73
C PHE A 36 -18.68 -42.73 6.55
N ARG A 37 -18.84 -41.44 6.24
CA ARG A 37 -18.17 -40.38 7.00
C ARG A 37 -18.76 -40.30 8.39
N GLU A 38 -17.94 -40.58 9.39
CA GLU A 38 -18.31 -40.30 10.77
C GLU A 38 -18.48 -38.78 10.96
N PRO A 39 -19.54 -38.33 11.66
CA PRO A 39 -19.72 -36.92 11.95
C PRO A 39 -18.51 -36.44 12.76
N ILE A 40 -17.90 -35.33 12.31
CA ILE A 40 -16.80 -34.70 13.04
C ILE A 40 -17.34 -34.34 14.43
N GLN A 41 -16.92 -35.08 15.46
CA GLN A 41 -17.18 -34.69 16.84
C GLN A 41 -16.32 -33.46 17.10
N SER A 42 -16.96 -32.30 17.26
CA SER A 42 -16.26 -31.10 17.69
C SER A 42 -15.68 -31.35 19.08
N GLU A 43 -14.36 -31.33 19.21
CA GLU A 43 -13.71 -31.32 20.51
C GLU A 43 -14.29 -30.17 21.36
N PRO A 44 -14.49 -30.38 22.68
CA PRO A 44 -14.98 -29.32 23.55
C PRO A 44 -14.02 -28.13 23.47
N PRO A 45 -14.53 -26.89 23.38
CA PRO A 45 -13.68 -25.72 23.24
C PRO A 45 -12.75 -25.63 24.44
N GLN A 46 -11.44 -25.78 24.19
CA GLN A 46 -10.44 -25.50 25.19
C GLN A 46 -10.37 -23.99 25.37
N GLU A 47 -10.78 -23.51 26.55
CA GLU A 47 -10.64 -22.11 26.93
C GLU A 47 -9.16 -21.77 27.09
N SER A 48 -8.54 -21.30 26.01
CA SER A 48 -7.20 -20.72 26.06
C SER A 48 -7.30 -19.32 26.66
N ILE A 49 -6.94 -19.18 27.93
CA ILE A 49 -6.81 -17.88 28.59
C ILE A 49 -5.57 -17.20 28.01
N ILE A 50 -5.77 -16.37 26.99
CA ILE A 50 -4.70 -15.55 26.43
C ILE A 50 -4.48 -14.38 27.41
N PRO A 51 -3.30 -14.25 28.04
CA PRO A 51 -3.03 -13.14 28.93
C PRO A 51 -3.06 -11.84 28.13
N GLU A 52 -3.82 -10.86 28.63
CA GLU A 52 -3.84 -9.51 28.08
C GLU A 52 -2.44 -8.90 28.19
N HIS A 53 -1.91 -8.43 27.07
CA HIS A 53 -0.61 -7.76 27.03
C HIS A 53 -0.79 -6.31 26.58
N GLU A 54 -0.21 -5.38 27.32
CA GLU A 54 -0.17 -3.99 26.92
C GLU A 54 0.90 -3.78 25.84
N ARG A 55 0.47 -3.24 24.71
CA ARG A 55 1.38 -2.93 23.60
C ARG A 55 2.28 -1.76 23.98
N ARG A 56 3.56 -2.04 24.26
CA ARG A 56 4.57 -1.00 24.53
C ARG A 56 4.68 -0.08 23.31
N LYS A 57 4.55 1.24 23.53
CA LYS A 57 4.78 2.24 22.48
C LYS A 57 6.22 2.13 22.00
N ALA A 58 6.39 1.85 20.70
CA ALA A 58 7.71 1.83 20.08
C ALA A 58 8.36 3.20 20.25
N LYS A 59 9.60 3.24 20.77
CA LYS A 59 10.39 4.46 20.83
C LYS A 59 10.65 4.93 19.39
N LYS A 60 10.01 6.03 18.99
CA LYS A 60 10.26 6.73 17.73
C LYS A 60 11.61 7.45 17.87
N GLY A 61 12.69 6.79 17.49
CA GLY A 61 14.06 7.34 17.59
C GLY A 61 14.93 6.71 16.51
N SER A 62 15.62 7.58 15.77
CA SER A 62 16.43 7.29 14.58
C SER A 62 17.52 6.25 14.86
N LYS A 63 17.31 5.02 14.38
CA LYS A 63 18.28 3.91 14.49
C LYS A 63 19.44 4.00 13.49
N PHE A 64 19.78 5.20 13.04
CA PHE A 64 20.69 5.41 11.92
C PHE A 64 21.94 6.21 12.31
N ASN A 65 22.16 6.48 13.59
CA ASN A 65 23.32 7.25 14.04
C ASN A 65 24.64 6.47 13.91
N ASP A 66 24.58 5.13 13.94
CA ASP A 66 25.75 4.26 13.92
C ASP A 66 26.13 3.79 12.49
N ILE A 67 25.40 4.26 11.48
CA ILE A 67 25.56 3.83 10.08
C ILE A 67 26.29 4.94 9.31
N PRO A 68 27.27 4.61 8.44
CA PRO A 68 27.94 5.61 7.60
C PRO A 68 26.93 6.36 6.72
N VAL A 69 27.05 7.69 6.73
CA VAL A 69 26.18 8.60 5.99
C VAL A 69 26.95 9.25 4.84
N GLU A 70 26.46 9.09 3.61
CA GLU A 70 26.97 9.76 2.42
C GLU A 70 25.99 10.88 2.03
N VAL A 71 26.45 12.13 1.97
CA VAL A 71 25.60 13.29 1.66
C VAL A 71 25.75 13.67 0.19
N VAL A 72 24.64 13.73 -0.54
CA VAL A 72 24.59 14.16 -1.94
C VAL A 72 23.79 15.47 -2.02
N GLU A 73 24.46 16.57 -2.39
CA GLU A 73 23.85 17.89 -2.52
C GLU A 73 23.46 18.20 -3.97
N TYR A 74 22.22 18.65 -4.18
CA TYR A 74 21.70 19.12 -5.46
C TYR A 74 21.43 20.62 -5.39
N LYS A 75 22.27 21.42 -6.06
CA LYS A 75 22.15 22.87 -6.18
C LYS A 75 21.93 23.24 -7.64
N LEU A 76 21.21 24.31 -7.89
CA LEU A 76 21.12 24.90 -9.23
C LEU A 76 22.46 25.57 -9.56
N ASP A 77 22.92 25.40 -10.79
CA ASP A 77 24.10 26.09 -11.29
C ASP A 77 23.86 27.60 -11.36
N GLU A 78 24.94 28.39 -11.34
CA GLU A 78 24.87 29.86 -11.34
C GLU A 78 24.08 30.42 -12.54
N SER A 79 24.09 29.73 -13.68
CA SER A 79 23.32 30.08 -14.88
C SER A 79 21.82 29.88 -14.73
N GLU A 80 21.38 28.95 -13.89
CA GLU A 80 19.96 28.61 -13.67
C GLU A 80 19.37 29.32 -12.44
N GLN A 81 20.21 30.02 -11.66
CA GLN A 81 19.79 30.83 -10.51
C GLN A 81 19.16 32.16 -10.90
N VAL A 82 18.56 32.25 -12.09
CA VAL A 82 17.89 33.45 -12.60
C VAL A 82 16.45 33.12 -12.88
N CYS A 83 15.53 33.92 -12.36
CA CYS A 83 14.11 33.71 -12.61
C CYS A 83 13.72 34.09 -14.04
N ASP A 84 12.90 33.28 -14.69
CA ASP A 84 12.45 33.48 -16.07
C ASP A 84 11.54 34.70 -16.25
N ASN A 85 10.84 35.11 -15.19
CA ASN A 85 9.88 36.21 -15.23
C ASN A 85 10.50 37.54 -14.79
N CYS A 86 11.24 37.53 -13.67
CA CYS A 86 11.81 38.73 -13.05
C CYS A 86 13.27 39.01 -13.46
N HIS A 87 13.97 38.05 -14.11
CA HIS A 87 15.42 38.04 -14.41
C HIS A 87 16.33 38.43 -13.24
N ARG A 88 15.83 38.28 -12.02
CA ARG A 88 16.56 38.52 -10.78
C ARG A 88 17.12 37.22 -10.23
N PRO A 89 18.17 37.30 -9.40
CA PRO A 89 18.74 36.11 -8.76
C PRO A 89 17.71 35.43 -7.85
N LEU A 90 17.61 34.11 -7.99
CA LEU A 90 16.80 33.25 -7.15
C LEU A 90 17.43 33.13 -5.75
N THR A 91 16.59 33.03 -4.72
CA THR A 91 17.04 32.85 -3.34
C THR A 91 16.64 31.46 -2.83
N VAL A 92 17.51 30.82 -2.04
CA VAL A 92 17.17 29.55 -1.39
C VAL A 92 16.03 29.75 -0.40
N MET A 93 14.93 29.03 -0.61
CA MET A 93 13.74 29.07 0.25
C MET A 93 13.81 28.00 1.33
N LYS A 94 14.04 26.74 0.94
CA LYS A 94 14.09 25.58 1.84
C LYS A 94 15.08 24.54 1.36
N LYS A 95 15.52 23.70 2.30
CA LYS A 95 16.34 22.51 2.04
C LYS A 95 15.51 21.27 2.35
N GLU A 96 15.25 20.45 1.35
CA GLU A 96 14.57 19.17 1.51
C GLU A 96 15.61 18.06 1.69
N ILE A 97 15.49 17.28 2.77
CA ILE A 97 16.42 16.19 3.11
C ILE A 97 15.64 14.88 3.04
N ARG A 98 16.05 13.98 2.15
CA ARG A 98 15.55 12.61 2.06
C ARG A 98 16.67 11.65 2.42
N LYS A 99 16.38 10.66 3.26
CA LYS A 99 17.35 9.64 3.69
C LYS A 99 16.96 8.31 3.06
N GLU A 100 17.87 7.73 2.30
CA GLU A 100 17.72 6.41 1.69
C GLU A 100 18.70 5.43 2.33
N LEU A 101 18.26 4.19 2.54
CA LEU A 101 19.11 3.15 3.12
C LEU A 101 19.58 2.23 1.99
N VAL A 102 20.88 2.20 1.75
CA VAL A 102 21.50 1.34 0.75
C VAL A 102 22.14 0.16 1.46
N ALA A 103 21.65 -1.03 1.15
CA ALA A 103 22.22 -2.29 1.62
C ALA A 103 23.19 -2.82 0.56
N VAL A 104 24.48 -2.73 0.84
CA VAL A 104 25.52 -3.45 0.12
C VAL A 104 25.71 -4.79 0.86
N PRO A 105 25.98 -5.92 0.19
CA PRO A 105 26.01 -7.24 0.83
C PRO A 105 26.88 -7.38 2.09
N ALA A 106 27.84 -6.47 2.30
CA ALA A 106 28.72 -6.42 3.47
C ALA A 106 28.53 -5.16 4.36
N GLU A 107 27.85 -4.12 3.88
CA GLU A 107 27.78 -2.82 4.56
C GLU A 107 26.41 -2.18 4.37
N ILE A 108 25.88 -1.57 5.41
CA ILE A 108 24.70 -0.72 5.33
C ILE A 108 25.18 0.73 5.30
N LYS A 109 24.66 1.51 4.36
CA LYS A 109 24.96 2.94 4.24
C LYS A 109 23.66 3.74 4.16
N VAL A 110 23.69 4.96 4.67
CA VAL A 110 22.59 5.92 4.50
C VAL A 110 23.02 6.96 3.49
N ILE A 111 22.26 7.13 2.42
CA ILE A 111 22.46 8.23 1.47
C ILE A 111 21.49 9.35 1.84
N GLU A 112 22.02 10.52 2.19
CA GLU A 112 21.25 11.73 2.44
C GLU A 112 21.22 12.59 1.18
N HIS A 113 20.06 12.60 0.52
CA HIS A 113 19.77 13.47 -0.60
C HIS A 113 19.32 14.84 -0.09
N VAL A 114 20.13 15.85 -0.35
CA VAL A 114 19.89 17.25 -0.02
C VAL A 114 19.49 18.00 -1.28
N THR A 115 18.22 18.38 -1.40
CA THR A 115 17.72 19.19 -2.51
C THR A 115 17.46 20.61 -2.04
N TYR A 116 18.05 21.58 -2.74
CA TYR A 116 17.79 22.99 -2.50
C TYR A 116 16.61 23.45 -3.35
N VAL A 117 15.65 24.12 -2.71
CA VAL A 117 14.48 24.72 -3.38
C VAL A 117 14.64 26.23 -3.37
N TYR A 118 14.44 26.86 -4.52
CA TYR A 118 14.68 28.27 -4.75
C TYR A 118 13.38 29.02 -5.11
N SER A 119 13.30 30.31 -4.77
CA SER A 119 12.17 31.21 -5.09
C SER A 119 12.62 32.64 -5.48
N CYS A 120 11.84 33.36 -6.32
CA CYS A 120 12.06 34.79 -6.63
C CYS A 120 11.31 35.68 -5.63
N ARG A 121 12.03 36.27 -4.67
CA ARG A 121 11.48 37.23 -3.67
C ARG A 121 10.77 38.46 -4.27
N ASN A 122 11.07 38.79 -5.53
CA ASN A 122 10.46 39.94 -6.20
C ASN A 122 9.09 39.59 -6.79
N CYS A 123 8.93 38.39 -7.36
CA CYS A 123 7.64 37.87 -7.82
C CYS A 123 6.69 37.66 -6.64
N ASP A 124 7.19 37.11 -5.53
CA ASP A 124 6.42 36.90 -4.29
C ASP A 124 5.80 38.22 -3.77
N LYS A 125 6.49 39.35 -3.94
CA LYS A 125 6.04 40.67 -3.48
C LYS A 125 5.08 41.37 -4.43
N ASN A 126 5.24 41.14 -5.73
CA ASN A 126 4.47 41.85 -6.75
C ASN A 126 3.15 41.15 -7.09
N GLY A 127 2.90 39.94 -6.57
CA GLY A 127 1.65 39.21 -6.79
C GLY A 127 1.44 38.76 -8.25
N GLU A 128 2.46 38.91 -9.09
CA GLU A 128 2.49 38.42 -10.46
C GLU A 128 2.78 36.92 -10.39
N SER A 129 1.77 36.11 -10.67
CA SER A 129 1.74 34.65 -10.65
C SER A 129 3.11 34.00 -10.89
N ALA A 130 3.78 33.61 -9.81
CA ALA A 130 4.92 32.72 -9.88
C ALA A 130 5.15 32.08 -8.51
N ASP A 131 4.29 31.13 -8.15
CA ASP A 131 4.66 30.02 -7.26
C ASP A 131 5.66 29.10 -7.98
N ALA A 132 6.69 29.68 -8.59
CA ALA A 132 7.73 28.97 -9.32
C ALA A 132 8.73 28.44 -8.29
N GLU A 133 8.40 27.29 -7.72
CA GLU A 133 9.35 26.51 -6.94
C GLU A 133 10.36 25.87 -7.91
N TYR A 134 11.58 26.41 -7.93
CA TYR A 134 12.66 25.83 -8.72
C TYR A 134 13.34 24.75 -7.89
N TYR A 135 13.24 23.50 -8.34
CA TYR A 135 13.87 22.35 -7.73
C TYR A 135 15.21 22.06 -8.42
N ALA A 136 16.28 22.01 -7.63
CA ALA A 136 17.55 21.43 -8.09
C ALA A 136 17.35 19.92 -8.31
N THR A 137 17.00 19.55 -9.54
CA THR A 137 16.73 18.16 -9.91
C THR A 137 17.99 17.53 -10.47
N ARG A 138 18.18 16.23 -10.24
CA ARG A 138 19.29 15.46 -10.79
C ARG A 138 19.16 15.39 -12.32
N MET A 139 20.13 15.91 -13.08
CA MET A 139 20.41 15.42 -14.43
C MET A 139 21.09 14.06 -14.35
#